data_AF-A0A0C2FW69-F1
#
_entry.id   AF-A0A0C2FW69-F1
#
_cell.length_a   1.000
_cell.length_b   1.000
_cell.length_c   1.000
_cell.angle_alpha   90.00
_cell.angle_beta   90.00
_cell.angle_gamma   90.00
#
_symmetry.space_group_name_H-M   'P 1'
#
loop_
_entity.id
_entity.type
_entity.pdbx_description
1 polymer ?
#
loop_
_entity_poly.entity_id
_entity_poly.type
_entity_poly.pdbx_seq_one_letter_code
_entity_poly.pdbx_strand_id
1 'polypeptide(L)'
;MDEVAFAIHIEPLLEAVKELNERFAHMSMMMETKFEAVHGMEAKLRANDRVMETLLERSTSRSNCAFCAYEDNKDMHVTSRCCRCPDPVSRAIQASTRQLCEKWLQPKHLEECGISCQVCGPAHSVLLCPSRRGNNSFKRRKVGSFECCLLITASKFIISELSKPRPQLGDAVIGQPITVVPHSLPNPVPCKAMPRPRRG
;
A
#
# COMPACT_ATOMS: atom_id res chain seq x y z
N MET A 1 11.15 -63.40 -59.78
CA MET A 1 10.33 -63.10 -58.59
C MET A 1 9.16 -62.30 -59.07
N ASP A 2 7.96 -62.75 -58.75
CA ASP A 2 6.69 -62.27 -59.30
C ASP A 2 6.33 -60.89 -58.72
N GLU A 3 6.01 -59.90 -59.55
CA GLU A 3 5.57 -58.56 -59.13
C GLU A 3 4.36 -58.61 -58.19
N VAL A 4 3.53 -59.65 -58.36
CA VAL A 4 2.34 -59.92 -57.55
C VAL A 4 2.69 -60.19 -56.08
N ALA A 5 3.82 -60.86 -55.80
CA ALA A 5 4.26 -61.13 -54.43
C ALA A 5 4.72 -59.85 -53.70
N PHE A 6 5.22 -58.86 -54.45
CA PHE A 6 5.67 -57.58 -53.92
C PHE A 6 4.48 -56.66 -53.58
N ALA A 7 3.44 -56.68 -54.43
CA ALA A 7 2.21 -55.93 -54.23
C ALA A 7 1.48 -56.33 -52.92
N ILE A 8 1.44 -57.63 -52.61
CA ILE A 8 0.83 -58.18 -51.38
C ILE A 8 1.47 -57.62 -50.10
N HIS A 9 2.75 -57.24 -50.16
CA HIS A 9 3.48 -56.70 -49.00
C HIS A 9 3.47 -55.17 -48.91
N ILE A 10 3.25 -54.45 -50.02
CA ILE A 10 3.27 -52.98 -50.05
C ILE A 10 1.92 -52.39 -49.59
N GLU A 11 0.81 -53.00 -49.98
CA GLU A 11 -0.54 -52.48 -49.69
C GLU A 11 -0.85 -52.35 -48.18
N PRO A 12 -0.47 -53.33 -47.31
CA PRO A 12 -0.64 -53.18 -45.86
C PRO A 12 0.21 -52.05 -45.24
N LEU A 13 1.39 -51.78 -45.81
CA LEU A 13 2.25 -50.69 -45.34
C LEU A 13 1.66 -49.32 -45.71
N LEU A 14 1.08 -49.20 -46.90
CA LEU A 14 0.37 -48.01 -47.35
C LEU A 14 -0.81 -47.67 -46.43
N GLU A 15 -1.63 -48.68 -46.09
CA GLU A 15 -2.76 -48.49 -45.17
C GLU A 15 -2.29 -48.11 -43.76
N ALA A 16 -1.22 -48.72 -43.23
CA ALA A 16 -0.67 -48.37 -41.92
C ALA A 16 -0.14 -46.91 -41.89
N VAL A 17 0.52 -46.46 -42.95
CA VAL A 17 1.00 -45.07 -43.07
C VAL A 17 -0.18 -44.09 -43.14
N LYS A 18 -1.23 -44.44 -43.87
CA LYS A 18 -2.45 -43.64 -43.96
C LYS A 18 -3.15 -43.51 -42.62
N GLU A 19 -3.34 -44.63 -41.91
CA GLU A 19 -3.93 -44.62 -40.57
C GLU A 19 -3.09 -43.80 -39.58
N LEU A 20 -1.76 -43.92 -39.64
CA LEU A 20 -0.87 -43.11 -38.81
C LEU A 20 -1.01 -41.61 -39.11
N ASN A 21 -1.13 -41.24 -40.39
CA ASN A 21 -1.33 -39.86 -40.81
C ASN A 21 -2.68 -39.30 -40.33
N GLU A 22 -3.75 -40.09 -40.39
CA GLU A 22 -5.06 -39.72 -39.88
C GLU A 22 -5.04 -39.52 -38.35
N ARG A 23 -4.36 -40.42 -37.62
CA ARG A 23 -4.16 -40.29 -36.17
C ARG A 23 -3.35 -39.05 -35.82
N PHE A 24 -2.32 -38.74 -36.59
CA PHE A 24 -1.50 -37.53 -36.39
C PHE A 24 -2.32 -36.25 -36.65
N ALA A 25 -3.11 -36.21 -37.73
CA ALA A 25 -3.98 -35.09 -38.03
C ALA A 25 -5.01 -34.86 -36.91
N HIS A 26 -5.65 -35.94 -36.42
CA HIS A 26 -6.57 -35.87 -35.30
C HIS A 26 -5.88 -35.35 -34.02
N MET A 27 -4.68 -35.85 -33.71
CA MET A 27 -3.90 -35.37 -32.57
C MET A 27 -3.53 -33.89 -32.70
N SER A 28 -3.19 -33.41 -33.91
CA SER A 28 -2.89 -32.00 -34.16
C SER A 28 -4.11 -31.12 -33.86
N MET A 29 -5.29 -31.50 -34.35
CA MET A 29 -6.54 -30.77 -34.08
C MET A 29 -6.88 -30.75 -32.58
N MET A 30 -6.69 -31.87 -31.89
CA MET A 30 -6.89 -31.96 -30.44
C MET A 30 -5.89 -31.10 -29.65
N MET A 31 -4.67 -30.93 -30.17
CA MET A 31 -3.64 -30.08 -29.57
C MET A 31 -4.01 -28.60 -29.73
N GLU A 32 -4.42 -28.19 -30.93
CA GLU A 32 -4.84 -26.81 -31.23
C GLU A 32 -6.01 -26.37 -30.33
N THR A 33 -7.06 -27.18 -30.25
CA THR A 33 -8.22 -26.89 -29.38
C THR A 33 -7.84 -26.78 -27.91
N LYS A 34 -6.94 -27.62 -27.41
CA LYS A 34 -6.42 -27.52 -26.04
C LYS A 34 -5.58 -26.26 -25.85
N PHE A 35 -4.79 -25.87 -26.85
CA PHE A 35 -3.95 -24.68 -26.79
C PHE A 35 -4.80 -23.40 -26.75
N GLU A 36 -5.86 -23.34 -27.56
CA GLU A 36 -6.86 -22.28 -27.50
C GLU A 36 -7.54 -22.20 -26.12
N ALA A 37 -7.91 -23.35 -25.54
CA ALA A 37 -8.49 -23.40 -24.21
C ALA A 37 -7.54 -22.88 -23.13
N VAL A 38 -6.25 -23.25 -23.19
CA VAL A 38 -5.21 -22.77 -22.27
C VAL A 38 -5.01 -21.27 -22.41
N HIS A 39 -4.94 -20.74 -23.64
CA HIS A 39 -4.84 -19.29 -23.85
C HIS A 39 -6.08 -18.54 -23.36
N GLY A 40 -7.27 -19.11 -23.55
CA GLY A 40 -8.50 -18.56 -22.98
C GLY A 40 -8.48 -18.51 -21.45
N MET A 41 -7.94 -19.55 -20.80
CA MET A 41 -7.74 -19.57 -19.35
C MET A 41 -6.70 -18.55 -18.88
N GLU A 42 -5.59 -18.43 -19.60
CA GLU A 42 -4.53 -17.47 -19.30
C GLU A 42 -5.04 -16.02 -19.37
N ALA A 43 -5.88 -15.70 -20.35
CA ALA A 43 -6.54 -14.41 -20.46
C ALA A 43 -7.47 -14.12 -19.28
N LYS A 44 -8.25 -15.12 -18.84
CA LYS A 44 -9.13 -15.01 -17.65
C LYS A 44 -8.33 -14.83 -16.37
N LEU A 45 -7.22 -15.55 -16.21
CA LEU A 45 -6.34 -15.40 -15.04
C LEU A 45 -5.79 -13.97 -14.95
N ARG A 46 -5.28 -13.42 -16.07
CA ARG A 46 -4.84 -12.03 -16.13
C ARG A 46 -5.94 -11.02 -15.81
N ALA A 47 -7.17 -11.29 -16.23
CA ALA A 47 -8.31 -10.44 -15.89
C ALA A 47 -8.62 -10.48 -14.38
N ASN A 48 -8.57 -11.67 -13.77
CA ASN A 48 -8.77 -11.83 -12.34
C ASN A 48 -7.69 -11.15 -11.51
N ASP A 49 -6.42 -11.23 -11.92
CA ASP A 49 -5.31 -10.56 -11.22
C ASP A 49 -5.54 -9.03 -11.16
N ARG A 50 -6.01 -8.42 -12.25
CA ARG A 50 -6.35 -6.99 -12.28
C ARG A 50 -7.50 -6.64 -11.35
N VAL A 51 -8.52 -7.50 -11.28
CA VAL A 51 -9.65 -7.31 -10.36
C VAL A 51 -9.17 -7.42 -8.92
N MET A 52 -8.32 -8.40 -8.60
CA MET A 52 -7.75 -8.57 -7.26
C MET A 52 -6.91 -7.36 -6.85
N GLU A 53 -6.03 -6.85 -7.73
CA GLU A 53 -5.24 -5.64 -7.46
C GLU A 53 -6.14 -4.45 -7.12
N THR A 54 -7.18 -4.24 -7.91
CA THR A 54 -8.16 -3.16 -7.68
C THR A 54 -8.89 -3.31 -6.33
N LEU A 55 -9.24 -4.54 -5.95
CA LEU A 55 -9.88 -4.81 -4.66
C LEU A 55 -8.91 -4.61 -3.49
N LEU A 56 -7.65 -4.98 -3.64
CA LEU A 56 -6.61 -4.71 -2.66
C LEU A 56 -6.45 -3.20 -2.45
N GLU A 57 -6.29 -2.41 -3.52
CA GLU A 57 -6.20 -0.96 -3.43
C GLU A 57 -7.41 -0.34 -2.70
N ARG A 58 -8.63 -0.79 -3.03
CA ARG A 58 -9.87 -0.29 -2.40
C ARG A 58 -10.08 -0.73 -0.97
N SER A 59 -9.57 -1.91 -0.60
CA SER A 59 -9.69 -2.47 0.74
C SER A 59 -8.58 -1.97 1.68
N THR A 60 -7.50 -1.37 1.15
CA THR A 60 -6.51 -0.70 2.00
C THR A 60 -7.19 0.35 2.86
N SER A 61 -7.06 0.19 4.18
CA SER A 61 -7.69 1.09 5.15
C SER A 61 -6.98 2.44 5.13
N ARG A 62 -7.61 3.43 4.50
CA ARG A 62 -7.11 4.81 4.45
C ARG A 62 -7.59 5.58 5.67
N SER A 63 -6.70 6.32 6.32
CA SER A 63 -7.10 7.21 7.41
C SER A 63 -7.91 8.39 6.85
N ASN A 64 -8.96 8.82 7.55
CA ASN A 64 -9.72 10.03 7.22
C ASN A 64 -8.88 11.33 7.29
N CYS A 65 -7.69 11.25 7.92
CA CYS A 65 -6.77 12.34 8.10
C CYS A 65 -5.49 12.07 7.33
N ALA A 66 -5.19 12.90 6.33
CA ALA A 66 -3.99 12.78 5.49
C ALA A 66 -2.67 12.88 6.29
N PHE A 67 -2.70 13.42 7.51
CA PHE A 67 -1.53 13.60 8.36
C PHE A 67 -1.24 12.41 9.29
N CYS A 68 -2.27 11.62 9.62
CA CYS A 68 -2.20 10.50 10.55
C CYS A 68 -2.18 9.17 9.80
N ALA A 69 -1.46 8.18 10.32
CA ALA A 69 -1.62 6.80 9.85
C ALA A 69 -3.00 6.27 10.26
N TYR A 70 -3.43 5.15 9.66
CA TYR A 70 -4.71 4.51 10.01
C TYR A 70 -4.78 4.18 11.51
N GLU A 71 -3.75 3.53 12.05
CA GLU A 71 -3.64 3.15 13.49
C GLU A 71 -3.66 4.36 14.45
N ASP A 72 -3.20 5.51 13.96
CA ASP A 72 -3.13 6.76 14.73
C ASP A 72 -4.45 7.52 14.76
N ASN A 73 -5.36 7.26 13.81
CA ASN A 73 -6.62 7.99 13.64
C ASN A 73 -7.80 7.28 14.33
N LYS A 74 -7.65 6.97 15.62
CA LYS A 74 -8.65 6.22 16.40
C LYS A 74 -9.97 6.97 16.60
N ASP A 75 -9.93 8.29 16.59
CA ASP A 75 -11.09 9.18 16.69
C ASP A 75 -11.72 9.52 15.32
N MET A 76 -11.20 8.93 14.24
CA MET A 76 -11.69 9.07 12.87
C MET A 76 -11.80 10.53 12.39
N HIS A 77 -10.95 11.42 12.92
CA HIS A 77 -10.98 12.82 12.55
C HIS A 77 -10.55 13.04 11.10
N VAL A 78 -11.08 14.11 10.51
CA VAL A 78 -10.69 14.58 9.17
C VAL A 78 -9.45 15.47 9.25
N THR A 79 -8.68 15.55 8.15
CA THR A 79 -7.43 16.35 8.04
C THR A 79 -7.56 17.78 8.58
N SER A 80 -8.71 18.43 8.37
CA SER A 80 -8.94 19.80 8.83
C SER A 80 -9.03 19.95 10.35
N ARG A 81 -9.31 18.86 11.09
CA ARG A 81 -9.47 18.80 12.55
C ARG A 81 -8.33 18.03 13.25
N CYS A 82 -7.25 17.72 12.54
CA CYS A 82 -6.11 17.03 13.11
C CYS A 82 -5.52 17.80 14.29
N CYS A 83 -5.53 17.16 15.47
CA CYS A 83 -5.00 17.73 16.71
C CYS A 83 -3.47 17.79 16.73
N ARG A 84 -2.79 16.88 16.00
CA ARG A 84 -1.32 16.85 15.88
C ARG A 84 -0.78 18.01 15.03
N CYS A 85 -1.59 18.50 14.09
CA CYS A 85 -1.21 19.57 13.15
C CYS A 85 -2.25 20.71 13.20
N PRO A 86 -2.30 21.50 14.31
CA PRO A 86 -3.34 22.50 14.50
C PRO A 86 -3.15 23.74 13.62
N ASP A 87 -1.90 24.13 13.32
CA ASP A 87 -1.56 25.33 12.56
C ASP A 87 -1.09 25.01 11.13
N PRO A 88 -1.16 25.98 10.19
CA PRO A 88 -0.80 25.78 8.79
C PRO A 88 0.66 25.35 8.57
N VAL A 89 1.60 25.80 9.40
CA VAL A 89 3.03 25.48 9.27
C VAL A 89 3.27 24.02 9.64
N SER A 90 2.73 23.57 10.77
CA SER A 90 2.79 22.15 11.17
C SER A 90 2.16 21.23 10.13
N ARG A 91 1.09 21.67 9.45
CA ARG A 91 0.46 20.90 8.36
C ARG A 91 1.34 20.80 7.13
N ALA A 92 2.03 21.89 6.76
CA ALA A 92 2.93 21.89 5.61
C ALA A 92 4.14 20.97 5.86
N ILE A 93 4.72 21.03 7.06
CA ILE A 93 5.79 20.13 7.49
C ILE A 93 5.31 18.68 7.41
N GLN A 94 4.14 18.39 8.00
CA GLN A 94 3.61 17.02 8.01
C GLN A 94 3.25 16.51 6.61
N ALA A 95 2.76 17.38 5.72
CA ALA A 95 2.53 17.05 4.31
C ALA A 95 3.84 16.67 3.61
N SER A 96 4.91 17.46 3.82
CA SER A 96 6.24 17.16 3.27
C SER A 96 6.81 15.85 3.82
N THR A 97 6.75 15.63 5.15
CA THR A 97 7.19 14.37 5.80
C THR A 97 6.46 13.14 5.27
N ARG A 98 5.16 13.27 4.97
CA ARG A 98 4.33 12.19 4.40
C ARG A 98 4.43 12.09 2.87
N GLN A 99 5.30 12.88 2.24
CA GLN A 99 5.43 12.99 0.78
C GLN A 99 4.07 13.20 0.11
N LEU A 100 3.31 14.16 0.62
CA LEU A 100 2.04 14.57 0.04
C LEU A 100 2.24 15.76 -0.88
N CYS A 101 1.44 15.81 -1.93
CA CYS A 101 1.23 17.00 -2.73
C CYS A 101 0.64 18.11 -1.86
N GLU A 102 1.31 19.27 -1.80
CA GLU A 102 0.86 20.42 -0.99
C GLU A 102 -0.46 21.02 -1.50
N LYS A 103 -0.85 20.72 -2.74
CA LYS A 103 -2.09 21.20 -3.36
C LYS A 103 -3.30 20.31 -3.06
N TRP A 104 -3.14 18.99 -3.20
CA TRP A 104 -4.22 18.00 -3.05
C TRP A 104 -4.22 17.24 -1.71
N LEU A 105 -3.11 17.29 -0.97
CA LEU A 105 -2.84 16.43 0.20
C LEU A 105 -3.04 14.93 -0.10
N GLN A 106 -2.75 14.55 -1.34
CA GLN A 106 -2.66 13.17 -1.84
C GLN A 106 -1.18 12.78 -1.97
N PRO A 107 -0.83 11.49 -2.18
CA PRO A 107 0.54 11.09 -2.47
C PRO A 107 1.18 11.97 -3.54
N LYS A 108 2.44 12.34 -3.35
CA LYS A 108 3.17 13.23 -4.24
C LYS A 108 3.20 12.63 -5.65
N HIS A 109 2.83 13.46 -6.62
CA HIS A 109 2.75 13.09 -8.03
C HIS A 109 3.65 14.03 -8.84
N LEU A 110 4.08 13.58 -10.02
CA LEU A 110 4.99 14.32 -10.91
C LEU A 110 4.26 15.41 -11.71
N GLU A 111 2.95 15.25 -11.94
CA GLU A 111 2.17 16.18 -12.74
C GLU A 111 1.87 17.49 -12.02
N GLU A 112 1.83 18.60 -12.75
CA GLU A 112 1.43 19.89 -12.21
C GLU A 112 -0.05 19.88 -11.82
N CYS A 113 -0.31 19.95 -10.52
CA CYS A 113 -1.66 20.07 -10.01
C CYS A 113 -2.18 21.51 -10.21
N GLY A 114 -3.26 21.67 -10.96
CA GLY A 114 -3.90 22.96 -11.25
C GLY A 114 -4.69 23.60 -10.10
N ILE A 115 -4.49 23.14 -8.85
CA ILE A 115 -5.17 23.71 -7.69
C ILE A 115 -4.43 24.97 -7.21
N SER A 116 -5.18 26.05 -7.07
CA SER A 116 -4.78 27.27 -6.38
C SER A 116 -5.55 27.44 -5.08
N CYS A 117 -4.94 28.13 -4.12
CA CYS A 117 -5.57 28.45 -2.86
C CYS A 117 -6.64 29.52 -3.09
N GLN A 118 -7.90 29.21 -2.79
CA GLN A 118 -9.02 30.16 -2.93
C GLN A 118 -8.92 31.38 -1.99
N VAL A 119 -8.09 31.30 -0.95
CA VAL A 119 -7.94 32.39 0.04
C VAL A 119 -6.92 33.43 -0.40
N CYS A 120 -5.78 33.01 -0.97
CA CYS A 120 -4.70 33.93 -1.29
C CYS A 120 -4.21 33.86 -2.75
N GLY A 121 -4.57 32.84 -3.52
CA GLY A 121 -4.18 32.69 -4.93
C GLY A 121 -3.01 31.73 -5.24
N PRO A 122 -1.93 31.65 -4.42
CA PRO A 122 -0.82 30.72 -4.67
C PRO A 122 -1.19 29.24 -4.68
N ALA A 123 -0.29 28.43 -5.26
CA ALA A 123 -0.52 27.02 -5.53
C ALA A 123 -0.30 26.11 -4.29
N HIS A 124 -1.24 26.14 -3.35
CA HIS A 124 -1.30 25.25 -2.18
C HIS A 124 -2.74 24.95 -1.78
N SER A 125 -2.93 23.89 -0.98
CA SER A 125 -4.22 23.56 -0.38
C SER A 125 -4.63 24.64 0.62
N VAL A 126 -5.92 25.01 0.63
CA VAL A 126 -6.49 25.93 1.62
C VAL A 126 -6.17 25.56 3.07
N LEU A 127 -5.92 24.28 3.36
CA LEU A 127 -5.55 23.79 4.70
C LEU A 127 -4.12 24.17 5.13
N LEU A 128 -3.25 24.51 4.17
CA LEU A 128 -1.88 24.96 4.39
C LEU A 128 -1.74 26.49 4.34
N CYS A 129 -2.82 27.20 3.99
CA CYS A 129 -2.80 28.64 3.81
C CYS A 129 -2.58 29.40 5.14
N PRO A 130 -1.49 30.18 5.29
CA PRO A 130 -1.26 31.00 6.47
C PRO A 130 -2.33 32.08 6.67
N SER A 131 -2.82 32.64 5.55
CA SER A 131 -3.82 33.72 5.52
C SER A 131 -5.25 33.25 5.85
N ARG A 132 -5.49 31.93 5.94
CA ARG A 132 -6.77 31.35 6.38
C ARG A 132 -7.05 31.60 7.87
N ARG A 133 -6.18 32.30 8.60
CA ARG A 133 -6.42 32.76 9.97
C ARG A 133 -7.52 33.84 9.99
N GLY A 134 -8.78 33.45 9.81
CA GLY A 134 -9.91 34.37 9.87
C GLY A 134 -11.25 33.67 9.66
N ASN A 135 -11.80 33.10 10.74
CA ASN A 135 -13.25 33.02 11.06
C ASN A 135 -13.61 31.96 12.11
N ASN A 136 -12.64 31.20 12.63
CA ASN A 136 -12.85 30.54 13.90
C ASN A 136 -12.19 31.41 14.97
N SER A 137 -12.98 32.35 15.49
CA SER A 137 -12.81 32.81 16.87
C SER A 137 -12.79 31.56 17.73
N PHE A 138 -11.60 31.00 17.96
CA PHE A 138 -11.40 29.98 18.96
C PHE A 138 -11.64 30.68 20.30
N LYS A 139 -12.93 30.85 20.66
CA LYS A 139 -13.34 30.50 22.01
C LYS A 139 -12.75 29.11 22.19
N ARG A 140 -11.57 29.05 22.83
CA ARG A 140 -10.98 27.83 23.36
C ARG A 140 -12.07 27.22 24.23
N ARG A 141 -12.97 26.43 23.62
CA ARG A 141 -13.74 25.48 24.38
C ARG A 141 -12.68 24.53 24.89
N LYS A 142 -12.51 24.54 26.22
CA LYS A 142 -11.70 23.61 26.98
C LYS A 142 -12.31 22.24 26.72
N VAL A 143 -11.96 21.61 25.59
CA VAL A 143 -12.45 20.28 25.25
C VAL A 143 -11.68 19.34 26.17
N GLY A 144 -12.39 18.76 27.12
CA GLY A 144 -11.91 17.63 27.90
C GLY A 144 -11.64 16.46 26.95
N SER A 145 -10.44 16.43 26.40
CA SER A 145 -9.86 15.28 25.71
C SER A 145 -8.36 15.33 25.96
N PHE A 146 -8.01 15.20 27.24
CA PHE A 146 -6.61 15.22 27.70
C PHE A 146 -5.81 14.02 27.18
N GLU A 147 -6.45 12.93 26.75
CA GLU A 147 -5.74 11.73 26.30
C GLU A 147 -5.03 11.90 24.96
N CYS A 148 -5.55 12.73 24.04
CA CYS A 148 -4.90 12.91 22.74
C CYS A 148 -3.59 13.73 22.83
N CYS A 149 -3.47 14.61 23.84
CA CYS A 149 -2.27 15.42 24.07
C CYS A 149 -1.20 14.70 24.90
N LEU A 150 -1.59 13.81 25.83
CA LEU A 150 -0.65 13.15 26.75
C LEU A 150 0.31 12.17 26.06
N LEU A 151 -0.04 11.65 24.88
CA LEU A 151 0.88 10.84 24.06
C LEU A 151 1.94 11.67 23.31
N ILE A 152 1.76 12.99 23.17
CA ILE A 152 2.66 13.87 22.39
C ILE A 152 3.97 14.15 23.15
N THR A 153 3.97 14.10 24.49
CA THR A 153 5.18 14.33 25.30
C THR A 153 6.09 13.11 25.42
N ALA A 154 5.57 11.89 25.22
CA ALA A 154 6.39 10.68 25.34
C ALA A 154 7.26 10.41 24.09
N SER A 155 6.77 10.73 22.89
CA SER A 155 7.51 10.44 21.64
C SER A 155 8.62 11.45 21.30
N LYS A 156 8.65 12.64 21.92
CA LYS A 156 9.72 13.63 21.69
C LYS A 156 11.04 13.28 22.39
N PHE A 157 11.04 12.36 23.35
CA PHE A 157 12.26 11.99 24.08
C PHE A 157 13.12 10.93 23.36
N ILE A 158 12.55 10.19 22.40
CA ILE A 158 13.29 9.11 21.69
C ILE A 158 13.98 9.62 20.41
N ILE A 159 13.58 10.76 19.84
CA ILE A 159 14.15 11.23 18.55
C ILE A 159 15.45 12.06 18.72
N SER A 160 15.80 12.51 19.93
CA SER A 160 17.04 13.28 20.15
C SER A 160 18.32 12.44 20.29
N GLU A 161 18.27 11.11 20.37
CA GLU A 161 19.47 10.25 20.47
C GLU A 161 19.95 9.67 19.12
N LEU A 162 19.29 9.96 18.00
CA LEU A 162 19.71 9.49 16.67
C LEU A 162 20.49 10.52 15.84
N SER A 163 20.83 11.70 16.40
CA SER A 163 21.60 12.74 15.71
C SER A 163 23.10 12.76 16.08
N LYS A 164 23.70 11.60 16.40
CA LYS A 164 25.17 11.49 16.49
C LYS A 164 25.73 11.09 15.11
N PRO A 165 26.70 11.85 14.55
CA PRO A 165 27.29 11.52 13.27
C PRO A 165 28.10 10.22 13.37
N ARG A 166 27.87 9.31 12.42
CA ARG A 166 28.59 8.04 12.28
C ARG A 166 30.00 8.33 11.74
N PRO A 167 31.08 7.82 12.36
CA PRO A 167 32.44 7.95 11.81
C PRO A 167 32.58 7.13 10.52
N GLN A 168 33.38 7.66 9.60
CA GLN A 168 33.64 7.14 8.25
C GLN A 168 34.25 5.74 8.31
N LEU A 169 33.73 4.85 7.46
CA LEU A 169 34.08 3.44 7.35
C LEU A 169 35.39 3.28 6.56
N GLY A 170 36.47 2.93 7.26
CA GLY A 170 37.69 2.36 6.68
C GLY A 170 37.78 0.87 7.00
N ASP A 171 37.98 0.09 5.96
CA ASP A 171 38.54 -1.27 5.83
C ASP A 171 38.32 -2.36 6.90
N ALA A 172 37.73 -3.45 6.40
CA ALA A 172 37.95 -4.87 6.72
C ALA A 172 37.80 -5.38 8.17
N VAL A 173 36.97 -6.42 8.35
CA VAL A 173 37.39 -7.81 8.65
C VAL A 173 36.14 -8.66 8.96
N ILE A 174 36.16 -9.86 8.41
CA ILE A 174 35.11 -10.88 8.44
C ILE A 174 35.04 -11.56 9.81
N GLY A 175 33.81 -11.68 10.35
CA GLY A 175 33.33 -12.86 11.06
C GLY A 175 33.42 -12.86 12.58
N GLN A 176 32.29 -12.60 13.26
CA GLN A 176 31.86 -13.33 14.47
C GLN A 176 30.32 -13.33 14.59
N PRO A 177 29.69 -14.43 15.09
CA PRO A 177 28.25 -14.53 15.26
C PRO A 177 27.76 -13.86 16.55
N ILE A 178 26.71 -13.05 16.44
CA ILE A 178 26.07 -12.35 17.56
C ILE A 178 25.07 -13.31 18.25
N THR A 179 25.33 -13.61 19.52
CA THR A 179 24.38 -14.26 20.44
C THR A 179 23.37 -13.23 20.95
N VAL A 180 22.08 -13.49 20.74
CA VAL A 180 20.99 -12.61 21.20
C VAL A 180 20.49 -13.11 22.55
N VAL A 181 20.64 -12.30 23.59
CA VAL A 181 20.06 -12.53 24.93
C VAL A 181 18.63 -11.96 24.94
N PRO A 182 17.60 -12.71 25.38
CA PRO A 182 16.24 -12.21 25.43
C PRO A 182 16.01 -11.34 26.68
N HIS A 183 15.72 -10.06 26.48
CA HIS A 183 15.22 -9.19 27.54
C HIS A 183 13.71 -9.38 27.74
N SER A 184 13.34 -9.66 28.99
CA SER A 184 11.98 -9.88 29.46
C SER A 184 11.15 -8.60 29.39
N LEU A 185 9.94 -8.68 28.82
CA LEU A 185 8.96 -7.58 28.76
C LEU A 185 8.31 -7.35 30.15
N PRO A 186 8.09 -6.09 30.57
CA PRO A 186 7.36 -5.79 31.80
C PRO A 186 5.85 -6.03 31.62
N ASN A 187 5.22 -6.62 32.64
CA ASN A 187 3.80 -6.95 32.65
C ASN A 187 2.89 -5.69 32.58
N PRO A 188 1.75 -5.77 31.87
CA PRO A 188 0.80 -4.67 31.77
C PRO A 188 0.06 -4.44 33.11
N VAL A 189 0.01 -3.18 33.53
CA VAL A 189 -0.74 -2.73 34.71
C VAL A 189 -2.25 -2.71 34.38
N PRO A 190 -3.14 -3.23 35.25
CA PRO A 190 -4.57 -3.26 34.99
C PRO A 190 -5.20 -1.86 35.08
N CYS A 191 -5.87 -1.43 34.01
CA CYS A 191 -6.63 -0.18 33.98
C CYS A 191 -7.82 -0.24 34.94
N LYS A 192 -7.79 0.56 36.01
CA LYS A 192 -8.95 0.79 36.89
C LYS A 192 -10.07 1.48 36.09
N ALA A 193 -11.25 0.86 36.09
CA ALA A 193 -12.46 1.44 35.53
C ALA A 193 -12.90 2.68 36.34
N MET A 194 -13.03 3.83 35.69
CA MET A 194 -13.60 5.06 36.27
C MET A 194 -15.12 5.16 35.98
N PRO A 195 -15.89 5.79 36.88
CA PRO A 195 -17.36 5.71 36.91
C PRO A 195 -18.03 6.64 35.89
N ARG A 196 -19.18 6.19 35.37
CA ARG A 196 -20.02 6.96 34.44
C ARG A 196 -20.62 8.20 35.12
N PRO A 197 -20.67 9.35 34.43
CA PRO A 197 -21.30 10.55 34.99
C PRO A 197 -22.83 10.38 35.05
N ARG A 198 -23.40 10.72 36.21
CA ARG A 198 -24.86 10.85 36.41
C ARG A 198 -25.38 11.98 35.54
N ARG A 199 -26.46 11.71 34.78
CA ARG A 199 -27.25 12.74 34.11
C ARG A 199 -28.08 13.47 35.17
N GLY A 200 -27.93 14.78 35.22
CA GLY A 200 -28.93 15.71 35.73
C GLY A 200 -29.69 16.30 34.56
#